data_AF-A0A3B8U8L0-F1
#
_entry.id   AF-A0A3B8U8L0-F1
#
_cell.length_a   1.000
_cell.length_b   1.000
_cell.length_c   1.000
_cell.angle_alpha   90.00
_cell.angle_beta   90.00
_cell.angle_gamma   90.00
#
_symmetry.space_group_name_H-M   'P 1'
#
loop_
_entity.id
_entity.type
_entity.pdbx_description
1 polymer ?
#
loop_
_entity_poly.entity_id
_entity_poly.type
_entity_poly.pdbx_seq_one_letter_code
_entity_poly.pdbx_strand_id
1 'polypeptide(L)'
;MSTHNLDRIFCLKHTRQLSKNLTLQYNNTIYQVFADKREYVLRKALVTVFEQKDGTVIIEHKGKALTVQPYHEMQARTEEVSGKELAGKLLEITKSSKIYKPNRNHPWKRGRRGFSNPISYSA
;
A
#
# COMPACT_ATOMS: atom_id res chain seq x y z
N MET A 1 9.64 3.07 -45.72
CA MET A 1 8.67 2.09 -45.18
C MET A 1 8.55 2.33 -43.69
N SER A 2 7.35 2.64 -43.18
CA SER A 2 7.13 2.84 -41.75
C SER A 2 7.02 1.46 -41.09
N THR A 3 8.08 1.00 -40.45
CA THR A 3 8.06 -0.26 -39.69
C THR A 3 7.20 -0.03 -38.45
N HIS A 4 5.97 -0.54 -38.46
CA HIS A 4 5.10 -0.50 -37.30
C HIS A 4 5.77 -1.24 -36.13
N ASN A 5 5.83 -0.60 -34.96
CA ASN A 5 6.37 -1.21 -33.75
C ASN A 5 5.36 -2.25 -33.23
N LEU A 6 5.58 -3.51 -33.59
CA LEU A 6 4.69 -4.63 -33.28
C LEU A 6 4.56 -4.85 -31.77
N ASP A 7 5.61 -4.61 -30.99
CA ASP A 7 5.58 -4.79 -29.53
C ASP A 7 4.62 -3.80 -28.85
N ARG A 8 4.51 -2.58 -29.39
CA ARG A 8 3.55 -1.58 -28.92
C ARG A 8 2.11 -1.84 -29.38
N ILE A 9 1.94 -2.61 -30.45
CA ILE A 9 0.62 -3.02 -30.97
C ILE A 9 0.13 -4.24 -30.18
N PHE A 10 0.98 -5.25 -29.99
CA PHE A 10 0.68 -6.53 -29.36
C PHE A 10 1.13 -6.58 -27.89
N CYS A 11 0.68 -5.61 -27.09
CA CYS A 11 0.90 -5.56 -25.64
C CYS A 11 -0.42 -5.35 -24.89
N LEU A 12 -0.44 -5.77 -23.62
CA LEU A 12 -1.54 -5.47 -22.71
C LEU A 12 -1.44 -4.01 -22.27
N LYS A 13 -2.58 -3.31 -22.23
CA LYS A 13 -2.65 -1.88 -21.92
C LYS A 13 -3.56 -1.66 -20.73
N HIS A 14 -3.04 -1.06 -19.68
CA HIS A 14 -3.76 -0.79 -18.45
C HIS A 14 -3.65 0.67 -18.05
N THR A 15 -4.79 1.33 -17.84
CA THR A 15 -4.82 2.67 -17.27
C THR A 15 -4.67 2.57 -15.76
N ARG A 16 -3.66 3.24 -15.19
CA ARG A 16 -3.42 3.32 -13.75
C ARG A 16 -3.28 4.77 -13.33
N GLN A 17 -3.59 5.06 -12.07
CA GLN A 17 -3.40 6.39 -11.49
C GLN A 17 -2.15 6.38 -10.61
N LEU A 18 -1.29 7.38 -10.79
CA LEU A 18 -0.14 7.58 -9.92
C LEU A 18 -0.56 8.06 -8.53
N SER A 19 0.11 7.57 -7.49
CA SER A 19 -0.08 8.06 -6.13
C SER A 19 0.50 9.47 -5.96
N LYS A 20 0.28 10.08 -4.79
CA LYS A 20 0.94 11.34 -4.41
C LYS A 20 2.47 11.21 -4.37
N ASN A 21 2.96 10.01 -4.10
CA ASN A 21 4.39 9.68 -3.99
C ASN A 21 4.96 9.13 -5.31
N LEU A 22 4.25 9.31 -6.43
CA LEU A 22 4.65 8.87 -7.77
C LEU A 22 4.88 7.34 -7.85
N THR A 23 4.09 6.59 -7.10
CA THR A 23 4.09 5.13 -7.16
C THR A 23 2.83 4.61 -7.83
N LEU A 24 2.92 3.46 -8.47
CA LEU A 24 1.76 2.67 -8.90
C LEU A 24 2.01 1.18 -8.66
N GLN A 25 0.92 0.41 -8.59
CA GLN A 25 0.99 -1.04 -8.51
C GLN A 25 0.55 -1.66 -9.84
N TYR A 26 1.34 -2.61 -10.33
CA TYR A 26 1.03 -3.43 -11.49
C TYR A 26 1.62 -4.82 -11.31
N ASN A 27 0.83 -5.87 -11.59
CA ASN A 27 1.23 -7.28 -11.48
C ASN A 27 2.04 -7.60 -10.20
N ASN A 28 1.44 -7.34 -9.03
CA ASN A 28 2.07 -7.51 -7.72
C ASN A 28 3.34 -6.68 -7.44
N THR A 29 3.78 -5.84 -8.37
CA THR A 29 4.97 -5.01 -8.21
C THR A 29 4.60 -3.55 -8.06
N ILE A 30 5.20 -2.89 -7.08
CA ILE A 30 5.12 -1.44 -6.90
C ILE A 30 6.26 -0.82 -7.70
N TYR A 31 5.88 0.06 -8.63
CA TYR A 31 6.80 0.81 -9.46
C TYR A 31 6.94 2.24 -8.92
N GLN A 32 8.18 2.69 -8.73
CA GLN A 32 8.51 4.08 -8.43
C GLN A 32 8.78 4.83 -9.73
N VAL A 33 8.02 5.89 -9.98
CA VAL A 33 8.26 6.82 -11.08
C VAL A 33 9.19 7.92 -10.61
N PHE A 34 10.21 8.22 -11.42
CA PHE A 34 11.10 9.35 -11.24
C PHE A 34 10.77 10.44 -12.26
N ALA A 35 10.83 11.70 -11.83
CA ALA A 35 10.54 12.84 -12.69
C ALA A 35 11.54 13.96 -12.44
N ASP A 36 12.33 14.31 -13.47
CA ASP A 36 13.44 15.25 -13.29
C ASP A 36 13.01 16.66 -12.87
N LYS A 37 11.86 17.15 -13.38
CA LYS A 37 11.38 18.53 -13.14
C LYS A 37 9.87 18.67 -12.99
N ARG A 38 9.11 17.58 -13.14
CA ARG A 38 7.65 17.61 -13.31
C ARG A 38 6.91 16.71 -12.33
N GLU A 39 7.47 16.49 -11.15
CA GLU A 39 6.87 15.64 -10.12
C GLU A 39 5.42 16.03 -9.80
N TYR A 40 5.15 17.33 -9.60
CA TYR A 40 3.81 17.80 -9.24
C TYR A 40 2.77 17.48 -10.32
N VAL A 41 3.14 17.57 -11.60
CA VAL A 41 2.24 17.30 -12.74
C VAL A 41 1.86 15.82 -12.81
N LEU A 42 2.72 14.93 -12.32
CA LEU A 42 2.49 13.49 -12.36
C LEU A 42 1.70 12.98 -11.15
N ARG A 43 1.59 13.74 -10.06
CA ARG A 43 0.79 13.33 -8.90
C ARG A 43 -0.67 13.16 -9.31
N LYS A 44 -1.24 11.98 -9.03
CA LYS A 44 -2.62 11.63 -9.39
C LYS A 44 -2.89 11.60 -10.90
N ALA A 45 -1.86 11.68 -11.74
CA ALA A 45 -2.01 11.59 -13.18
C ALA A 45 -2.41 10.18 -13.61
N LEU A 46 -3.23 10.08 -14.65
CA LEU A 46 -3.52 8.83 -15.33
C LEU A 46 -2.38 8.48 -16.27
N VAL A 47 -1.84 7.28 -16.14
CA VAL A 47 -0.76 6.74 -16.95
C VAL A 47 -1.20 5.44 -17.59
N THR A 48 -0.60 5.11 -18.73
CA THR A 48 -0.82 3.84 -19.42
C THR A 48 0.36 2.93 -19.16
N VAL A 49 0.09 1.78 -18.57
CA VAL A 49 1.04 0.68 -18.40
C VAL A 49 0.89 -0.24 -19.61
N PHE A 50 2.00 -0.49 -20.29
CA PHE A 50 2.12 -1.44 -21.38
C PHE A 50 2.91 -2.63 -20.88
N GLU A 51 2.34 -3.83 -20.96
CA GLU A 51 3.02 -5.08 -20.68
C GLU A 51 3.20 -5.84 -21.99
N GLN A 52 4.46 -6.03 -22.37
CA GLN A 52 4.87 -6.78 -23.54
C GLN A 52 4.82 -8.29 -23.27
N LYS A 53 4.87 -9.10 -24.33
CA LYS A 53 4.80 -10.58 -24.22
C LYS A 53 5.93 -11.21 -23.42
N ASP A 54 7.08 -10.55 -23.37
CA ASP A 54 8.26 -10.93 -22.58
C ASP A 54 8.12 -10.55 -21.09
N GLY A 55 7.04 -9.88 -20.70
CA GLY A 55 6.83 -9.36 -19.35
C GLY A 55 7.45 -7.99 -19.11
N THR A 56 8.04 -7.36 -20.13
CA THR A 56 8.59 -6.01 -20.00
C THR A 56 7.47 -5.00 -19.78
N VAL A 57 7.60 -4.20 -18.72
CA VAL A 57 6.61 -3.18 -18.33
C VAL A 57 7.12 -1.79 -18.68
N ILE A 58 6.37 -1.09 -19.54
CA ILE A 58 6.64 0.29 -19.96
C ILE A 58 5.50 1.18 -19.47
N ILE A 59 5.81 2.32 -18.86
CA ILE A 59 4.79 3.23 -18.33
C ILE A 59 4.89 4.56 -19.07
N GLU A 60 3.77 4.99 -19.67
CA GLU A 60 3.70 6.25 -20.40
C GLU A 60 2.69 7.23 -19.80
N HIS A 61 3.03 8.51 -19.87
CA HIS A 61 2.12 9.61 -19.58
C HIS A 61 2.06 10.53 -20.80
N LYS A 62 0.86 10.75 -21.35
CA LYS A 62 0.63 11.58 -22.55
C LYS A 62 1.54 11.20 -23.73
N GLY A 63 1.70 9.89 -23.95
CA GLY A 63 2.52 9.33 -25.04
C GLY A 63 4.04 9.42 -24.83
N LYS A 64 4.51 9.81 -23.64
CA LYS A 64 5.93 9.83 -23.27
C LYS A 64 6.23 8.76 -22.23
N ALA A 65 7.24 7.94 -22.48
CA ALA A 65 7.75 6.98 -21.51
C ALA A 65 8.30 7.70 -20.28
N LEU A 66 8.01 7.15 -19.10
CA LEU A 66 8.49 7.62 -17.82
C LEU A 66 9.69 6.77 -17.37
N THR A 67 10.61 7.37 -16.62
CA THR A 67 11.67 6.63 -15.95
C THR A 67 11.07 5.94 -14.73
N VAL A 68 11.12 4.60 -14.72
CA VAL A 68 10.50 3.78 -13.67
C VAL A 68 11.45 2.72 -13.17
N GLN A 69 11.38 2.43 -11.88
CA GLN A 69 12.11 1.34 -11.27
C GLN A 69 11.14 0.47 -10.44
N PRO A 70 11.22 -0.87 -10.53
CA PRO A 70 10.53 -1.74 -9.58
C PRO A 70 11.11 -1.48 -8.18
N TYR A 71 10.25 -1.04 -7.26
CA TYR A 71 10.64 -0.69 -5.90
C TYR A 71 10.40 -1.83 -4.92
N HIS A 72 9.24 -2.49 -5.02
CA HIS A 72 8.86 -3.55 -4.10
C HIS A 72 7.94 -4.55 -4.77
N GLU A 73 8.34 -5.81 -4.74
CA GLU A 73 7.46 -6.93 -5.08
C GLU A 73 6.62 -7.26 -3.85
N MET A 74 5.32 -7.10 -3.98
CA MET A 74 4.39 -7.42 -2.92
C MET A 74 4.30 -8.93 -2.79
N GLN A 75 4.46 -9.43 -1.55
CA GLN A 75 4.22 -10.83 -1.25
C GLN A 75 2.84 -11.23 -1.77
N ALA A 76 2.76 -12.43 -2.35
CA ALA A 76 1.51 -12.97 -2.85
C ALA A 76 0.43 -12.82 -1.79
N ARG A 77 -0.79 -12.42 -2.19
CA ARG A 77 -1.93 -12.42 -1.27
C ARG A 77 -2.04 -13.82 -0.69
N THR A 78 -2.09 -13.92 0.64
CA THR A 78 -2.39 -15.18 1.32
C THR A 78 -3.67 -15.75 0.75
N GLU A 79 -3.70 -17.07 0.59
CA GLU A 79 -4.89 -17.79 0.16
C GLU A 79 -6.10 -17.40 1.03
N GLU A 80 -7.26 -17.28 0.40
CA GLU A 80 -8.50 -17.00 1.12
C GLU A 80 -8.85 -18.21 2.00
N VAL A 81 -8.60 -18.07 3.30
CA VAL A 81 -8.86 -19.11 4.30
C VAL A 81 -10.25 -18.90 4.89
N SER A 82 -10.97 -19.98 5.18
CA SER A 82 -12.29 -19.86 5.80
C SER A 82 -12.17 -19.28 7.22
N GLY A 83 -13.23 -18.57 7.67
CA GLY A 83 -13.25 -18.00 9.02
C GLY A 83 -13.06 -19.04 10.13
N LYS A 84 -13.46 -20.29 9.91
CA LYS A 84 -13.30 -21.38 10.89
C LYS A 84 -11.83 -21.81 11.02
N GLU A 85 -11.11 -21.91 9.91
CA GLU A 85 -9.68 -22.24 9.91
C GLU A 85 -8.85 -21.14 10.56
N LEU A 86 -9.20 -19.87 10.29
CA LEU A 86 -8.64 -18.70 10.97
C LEU A 86 -8.90 -18.74 12.48
N ALA A 87 -10.14 -19.03 12.90
CA ALA A 87 -10.51 -19.13 14.30
C ALA A 87 -9.74 -20.26 15.02
N GLY A 88 -9.57 -21.42 14.37
CA GLY A 88 -8.76 -22.53 14.89
C GLY A 88 -7.32 -22.10 15.17
N LYS A 89 -6.65 -21.50 14.17
CA LYS A 89 -5.27 -21.01 14.34
C LYS A 89 -5.13 -19.94 15.42
N LEU A 90 -6.10 -19.02 15.53
CA LEU A 90 -6.11 -18.00 16.60
C LEU A 90 -6.21 -18.63 17.99
N LEU A 91 -7.01 -19.67 18.16
CA LEU A 91 -7.10 -20.41 19.41
C LEU A 91 -5.78 -21.11 19.77
N GLU A 92 -5.05 -21.63 18.79
CA GLU A 92 -3.72 -22.23 19.02
C GLU A 92 -2.68 -21.18 19.44
N ILE A 93 -2.65 -20.03 18.76
CA ILE A 93 -1.74 -18.93 19.09
C ILE A 93 -2.02 -18.37 20.49
N THR A 94 -3.29 -18.20 20.86
CA THR A 94 -3.68 -17.67 22.18
C THR A 94 -3.40 -18.66 23.31
N LYS A 95 -3.42 -19.97 23.04
CA LYS A 95 -2.99 -21.00 24.01
C LYS A 95 -1.48 -20.99 24.26
N SER A 96 -0.68 -20.70 23.23
CA SER A 96 0.79 -20.76 23.34
C SER A 96 1.43 -19.48 23.89
N SER A 97 0.81 -18.31 23.70
CA SER A 97 1.34 -17.03 24.17
C SER A 97 0.80 -16.66 25.55
N LYS A 98 1.69 -16.54 26.55
CA LYS A 98 1.36 -15.90 27.83
C LYS A 98 1.10 -14.41 27.58
N ILE A 99 -0.18 -14.05 27.36
CA ILE A 99 -0.60 -12.65 27.26
C ILE A 99 -0.19 -11.95 28.56
N TYR A 100 0.83 -11.09 28.48
CA TYR A 100 1.30 -10.32 29.64
C TYR A 100 0.21 -9.35 30.07
N LYS A 101 -0.33 -9.56 31.27
CA LYS A 101 -1.28 -8.65 31.90
C LYS A 101 -0.47 -7.69 32.78
N PRO A 102 -0.52 -6.37 32.53
CA PRO A 102 0.20 -5.44 33.38
C PRO A 102 -0.36 -5.48 34.79
N ASN A 103 0.55 -5.35 35.75
CA ASN A 103 0.22 -5.39 37.17
C ASN A 103 -0.81 -4.32 37.56
N ARG A 104 -1.41 -4.48 38.74
CA ARG A 104 -2.47 -3.59 39.25
C ARG A 104 -2.02 -2.13 39.35
N ASN A 105 -0.72 -1.88 39.54
CA ASN A 105 -0.16 -0.53 39.75
C ASN A 105 0.39 0.10 38.46
N HIS A 106 0.09 -0.44 37.28
CA HIS A 106 0.53 0.11 36.01
C HIS A 106 0.02 1.55 35.80
N PRO A 107 0.86 2.50 35.35
CA PRO A 107 0.48 3.91 35.18
C PRO A 107 -0.79 4.13 34.35
N TRP A 108 -1.02 3.35 33.29
CA TRP A 108 -2.24 3.48 32.48
C TRP A 108 -3.53 3.08 33.22
N LYS A 109 -3.44 2.17 34.22
CA LYS A 109 -4.62 1.70 34.98
C LYS A 109 -5.04 2.72 36.02
N ARG A 110 -4.10 3.57 36.42
CA ARG A 110 -4.32 4.75 37.23
C ARG A 110 -4.66 5.88 36.26
N GLY A 111 -5.93 5.96 35.84
CA GLY A 111 -6.43 7.15 35.15
C GLY A 111 -6.03 8.42 35.92
N ARG A 112 -5.79 9.54 35.23
CA ARG A 112 -5.38 10.80 35.88
C ARG A 112 -6.43 11.23 36.91
N ARG A 113 -6.23 10.90 38.18
CA ARG A 113 -6.91 11.58 39.30
C ARG A 113 -6.32 12.99 39.37
N GLY A 114 -6.93 13.95 38.68
CA GLY A 114 -6.39 15.32 38.70
C GLY A 114 -7.03 16.39 37.82
N PHE A 115 -8.29 16.29 37.38
CA PHE A 115 -8.96 17.40 36.67
C PHE A 115 -10.45 17.53 37.00
N SER A 116 -10.83 17.45 38.28
CA SER A 116 -12.13 17.96 38.72
C SER A 116 -11.96 18.54 40.12
N ASN A 117 -11.81 19.87 40.20
CA ASN A 117 -11.97 20.58 41.46
C ASN A 117 -13.46 20.53 41.82
N PRO A 118 -13.86 20.15 43.05
CA PRO A 118 -15.24 20.30 43.48
C PRO A 118 -15.57 21.80 43.60
N ILE A 119 -16.66 22.23 42.95
CA ILE A 119 -17.21 23.57 43.08
C ILE A 119 -17.87 23.65 44.46
N SER A 120 -17.26 24.39 45.39
CA SER A 120 -17.88 24.74 46.67
C SER A 120 -18.86 25.89 46.46
N TYR A 121 -20.16 25.67 46.69
CA TYR A 121 -21.11 26.75 46.90
C TYR A 121 -21.03 27.19 48.36
N SER A 122 -20.70 28.47 48.59
CA SER A 122 -20.83 29.11 49.91
C SER A 122 -22.28 29.56 50.11
N ALA A 123 -22.86 29.23 51.26
CA ALA A 123 -24.10 29.79 51.78
C ALA A 123 -23.80 31.04 52.63
#